data_AF-A0A951JSS5-F1
#
_entry.id   AF-A0A951JSS5-F1
#
_cell.length_a   1.000
_cell.length_b   1.000
_cell.length_c   1.000
_cell.angle_alpha   90.00
_cell.angle_beta   90.00
_cell.angle_gamma   90.00
#
_symmetry.space_group_name_H-M   'P 1'
#
loop_
_entity.id
_entity.type
_entity.pdbx_description
1 polymer ?
#
loop_
_entity_poly.entity_id
_entity_poly.type
_entity_poly.pdbx_seq_one_letter_code
_entity_poly.pdbx_strand_id
1 'polypeptide(L)'
;MSGRSRSRRRRSRPRSSGSPQRTQRRQRSSGPAFWGDPTALPEAQREVRMTTDPGAVPRSLGPPPLPGHETAAEHYFAAVYDRAVTTAGALAAAGGMIDPDTLADELGQ
;
A
#
# COMPACT_ATOMS: atom_id res chain seq x y z
N MET A 1 27.91 71.83 52.38
CA MET A 1 28.05 72.30 50.99
C MET A 1 28.52 71.13 50.13
N SER A 2 27.88 70.93 48.97
CA SER A 2 28.25 70.12 47.79
C SER A 2 29.23 68.96 47.98
N GLY A 3 28.90 67.70 47.69
CA GLY A 3 28.20 67.20 46.52
C GLY A 3 29.21 66.69 45.48
N ARG A 4 29.24 65.38 45.22
CA ARG A 4 29.48 64.85 43.87
C ARG A 4 29.11 63.38 43.75
N SER A 5 28.01 63.18 43.03
CA SER A 5 27.57 61.95 42.40
C SER A 5 28.61 61.46 41.39
N ARG A 6 28.97 60.17 41.41
CA ARG A 6 29.32 59.42 40.18
C ARG A 6 28.75 58.02 40.23
N SER A 7 27.82 57.84 39.31
CA SER A 7 27.06 56.66 38.98
C SER A 7 27.90 55.52 38.39
N ARG A 8 27.48 54.30 38.73
CA ARG A 8 27.26 53.14 37.84
C ARG A 8 28.45 52.64 37.01
N ARG A 9 28.98 51.47 37.40
CA ARG A 9 29.18 50.34 36.48
C ARG A 9 28.80 49.03 37.18
N ARG A 10 27.49 48.77 37.27
CA ARG A 10 26.97 47.42 37.49
C ARG A 10 27.35 46.61 36.24
N ARG A 11 28.31 45.70 36.37
CA ARG A 11 28.63 44.73 35.33
C ARG A 11 27.46 43.77 35.22
N SER A 12 26.59 44.05 34.26
CA SER A 12 25.53 43.17 33.79
C SER A 12 26.18 41.91 33.24
N ARG A 13 26.15 40.82 34.02
CA ARG A 13 26.38 39.47 33.50
C ARG A 13 25.17 39.14 32.61
N PRO A 14 25.34 38.91 31.30
CA PRO A 14 24.23 38.45 30.49
C PRO A 14 23.85 37.04 30.95
N ARG A 15 22.70 36.94 31.60
CA ARG A 15 21.91 35.71 31.69
C ARG A 15 21.22 35.52 30.35
N SER A 16 21.83 34.71 29.51
CA SER A 16 21.28 34.22 28.25
C SER A 16 22.12 32.97 27.95
N SER A 17 21.61 31.80 27.65
CA SER A 17 20.26 31.32 27.42
C SER A 17 20.52 29.91 26.92
N GLY A 18 19.96 28.89 27.58
CA GLY A 18 19.84 27.53 27.02
C GLY A 18 21.15 26.84 26.63
N SER A 19 21.44 25.73 27.30
CA SER A 19 22.19 24.64 26.68
C SER A 19 21.81 24.53 25.20
N PRO A 20 22.75 24.38 24.24
CA PRO A 20 22.38 24.06 22.87
C PRO A 20 21.78 22.66 22.93
N GLN A 21 20.48 22.63 23.15
CA GLN A 21 19.65 21.46 23.12
C GLN A 21 19.74 21.07 21.66
N ARG A 22 20.62 20.11 21.42
CA ARG A 22 20.85 19.43 20.17
C ARG A 22 19.50 18.91 19.75
N THR A 23 18.75 19.74 19.04
CA THR A 23 17.50 19.37 18.38
C THR A 23 17.95 18.49 17.24
N GLN A 24 18.31 17.25 17.57
CA GLN A 24 18.11 16.15 16.67
C GLN A 24 16.61 16.14 16.44
N ARG A 25 16.19 16.94 15.44
CA ARG A 25 15.02 16.66 14.65
C ARG A 25 15.24 15.22 14.24
N ARG A 26 14.65 14.30 15.02
CA ARG A 26 14.44 12.93 14.60
C ARG A 26 13.67 13.11 13.31
N GLN A 27 14.41 13.16 12.20
CA GLN A 27 13.87 12.81 10.91
C GLN A 27 13.24 11.47 11.23
N ARG A 28 11.91 11.47 11.33
CA ARG A 28 11.16 10.24 11.25
C ARG A 28 11.67 9.69 9.95
N SER A 29 12.61 8.75 10.01
CA SER A 29 12.94 7.96 8.85
C SER A 29 11.59 7.40 8.47
N SER A 30 11.01 7.97 7.41
CA SER A 30 9.90 7.35 6.71
C SER A 30 10.28 5.88 6.65
N GLY A 31 9.40 5.02 7.18
CA GLY A 31 9.65 3.59 7.28
C GLY A 31 10.29 3.08 5.99
N PRO A 32 11.13 2.03 6.08
CA PRO A 32 12.01 1.61 5.00
C PRO A 32 11.27 1.72 3.67
N ALA A 33 11.93 2.38 2.70
CA ALA A 33 11.52 2.55 1.32
C ALA A 33 11.41 1.19 0.57
N PHE A 34 11.04 0.13 1.27
CA PHE A 34 10.87 -1.23 0.82
C PHE A 34 9.87 -1.30 -0.34
N TRP A 35 8.83 -0.46 -0.31
CA TRP A 35 7.82 -0.36 -1.36
C TRP A 35 8.03 0.84 -2.31
N GLY A 36 9.14 1.58 -2.17
CA GLY A 36 9.42 2.76 -3.01
C GLY A 36 8.69 4.03 -2.60
N ASP A 37 8.72 5.03 -3.47
CA ASP A 37 8.07 6.33 -3.29
C ASP A 37 6.58 6.25 -3.70
N PRO A 38 5.64 6.50 -2.77
CA PRO A 38 4.20 6.50 -3.08
C PRO A 38 3.81 7.49 -4.18
N THR A 39 4.56 8.59 -4.32
CA THR A 39 4.29 9.63 -5.33
C THR A 39 4.78 9.24 -6.72
N ALA A 40 5.63 8.21 -6.82
CA ALA A 40 6.10 7.64 -8.07
C ALA A 40 5.28 6.42 -8.53
N LEU A 41 4.21 6.06 -7.80
CA LEU A 41 3.33 4.98 -8.22
C LEU A 41 2.55 5.39 -9.48
N PRO A 42 2.41 4.48 -10.46
CA PRO A 42 1.51 4.72 -11.57
C PRO A 42 0.07 4.91 -11.06
N GLU A 43 -0.74 5.62 -11.83
CA GLU A 43 -2.16 5.76 -11.51
C GLU A 43 -2.82 4.38 -11.44
N ALA A 44 -3.52 4.13 -10.33
CA ALA A 44 -4.14 2.84 -10.10
C ALA A 44 -5.27 2.64 -11.11
N GLN A 45 -5.17 1.57 -11.90
CA GLN A 45 -6.28 1.10 -12.73
C GLN A 45 -7.41 0.69 -11.79
N ARG A 46 -8.56 1.37 -11.88
CA ARG A 46 -9.74 1.10 -11.04
C ARG A 46 -10.59 -0.04 -11.55
N GLU A 47 -10.37 -0.46 -12.79
CA GLU A 47 -11.17 -1.48 -13.46
C GLU A 47 -10.53 -2.87 -13.28
N VAL A 48 -11.35 -3.82 -12.83
CA VAL A 48 -10.99 -5.23 -12.67
C VAL A 48 -11.72 -6.03 -13.74
N ARG A 49 -10.94 -6.72 -14.60
CA ARG A 49 -11.49 -7.68 -15.56
C ARG A 49 -11.67 -9.06 -14.95
N MET A 50 -12.80 -9.68 -15.25
CA MET A 50 -13.10 -11.06 -14.87
C MET A 50 -12.50 -12.01 -15.90
N THR A 51 -11.95 -13.15 -15.46
CA THR A 51 -11.54 -14.21 -16.39
C THR A 51 -12.76 -15.00 -16.85
N THR A 52 -12.83 -15.31 -18.15
CA THR A 52 -13.84 -16.20 -18.72
C THR A 52 -13.44 -17.67 -18.62
N ASP A 53 -12.16 -17.97 -18.34
CA ASP A 53 -11.66 -19.31 -18.10
C ASP A 53 -10.85 -19.35 -16.77
N PRO A 54 -11.52 -19.58 -15.62
CA PRO A 54 -10.86 -19.69 -14.31
C PRO A 54 -9.83 -20.83 -14.22
N GLY A 55 -10.03 -21.90 -14.99
CA GLY A 55 -9.17 -23.08 -14.99
C GLY A 55 -7.98 -23.00 -15.96
N ALA A 56 -7.85 -21.93 -16.76
CA ALA A 56 -6.80 -21.80 -17.76
C ALA A 56 -5.39 -21.96 -17.18
N VAL A 57 -5.12 -21.24 -16.08
CA VAL A 57 -3.80 -21.24 -15.42
C VAL A 57 -3.43 -22.62 -14.88
N PRO A 58 -4.23 -23.28 -14.01
CA PRO A 58 -3.85 -24.60 -13.49
C PRO A 58 -3.73 -25.65 -14.58
N ARG A 59 -4.54 -25.61 -15.65
CA ARG A 59 -4.39 -26.52 -16.81
C ARG A 59 -3.10 -26.29 -17.58
N SER A 60 -2.67 -25.03 -17.72
CA SER A 60 -1.45 -24.69 -18.47
C SER A 60 -0.16 -25.22 -17.83
N LEU A 61 -0.19 -25.49 -16.51
CA LEU A 61 0.94 -26.03 -15.75
C LEU A 61 1.14 -27.54 -15.96
N GLY A 62 0.22 -28.20 -16.67
CA GLY A 62 0.24 -29.64 -16.89
C GLY A 62 -0.37 -30.43 -15.73
N PRO A 63 -0.29 -31.77 -15.79
CA PRO A 63 -0.88 -32.63 -14.78
C PRO A 63 -0.30 -32.36 -13.39
N PRO A 64 -1.14 -32.31 -12.34
CA PRO A 64 -0.66 -32.11 -10.98
C PRO A 64 0.31 -33.23 -10.57
N PRO A 65 1.41 -32.91 -9.85
CA PRO A 65 2.37 -33.90 -9.37
C PRO A 65 1.84 -34.65 -8.14
N LEU A 66 0.69 -35.31 -8.28
CA LEU A 66 -0.02 -36.05 -7.23
C LEU A 66 -0.30 -37.48 -7.73
N PRO A 67 0.65 -38.41 -7.54
CA PRO A 67 0.57 -39.77 -8.08
C PRO A 67 -0.75 -40.48 -7.71
N GLY A 68 -1.49 -40.93 -8.72
CA GLY A 68 -2.76 -41.65 -8.55
C GLY A 68 -3.97 -40.77 -8.18
N HIS A 69 -3.79 -39.45 -8.12
CA HIS A 69 -4.82 -38.47 -7.78
C HIS A 69 -4.87 -37.31 -8.77
N GLU A 70 -4.27 -37.46 -9.95
CA GLU A 70 -4.09 -36.40 -10.94
C GLU A 70 -5.46 -35.83 -11.37
N THR A 71 -6.37 -36.71 -11.79
CA THR A 71 -7.72 -36.34 -12.23
C THR A 71 -8.54 -35.70 -11.11
N ALA A 72 -8.47 -36.25 -9.89
CA ALA A 72 -9.20 -35.70 -8.75
C ALA A 72 -8.71 -34.28 -8.41
N ALA A 73 -7.40 -34.06 -8.45
CA ALA A 73 -6.80 -32.76 -8.21
C ALA A 73 -7.22 -31.73 -9.27
N GLU A 74 -7.25 -32.10 -10.55
CA GLU A 74 -7.74 -31.23 -11.62
C GLU A 74 -9.19 -30.75 -11.38
N HIS A 75 -10.08 -31.66 -10.94
CA HIS A 75 -11.46 -31.30 -10.60
C HIS A 75 -11.54 -30.33 -9.42
N TYR A 76 -10.76 -30.55 -8.36
CA TYR A 76 -10.74 -29.66 -7.22
C TYR A 76 -10.16 -28.29 -7.57
N PHE A 77 -9.12 -28.23 -8.40
CA PHE A 77 -8.61 -26.96 -8.89
C PHE A 77 -9.67 -26.20 -9.66
N ALA A 78 -10.35 -26.82 -10.63
CA ALA A 78 -11.44 -26.17 -11.35
C ALA A 78 -12.48 -25.57 -10.39
N ALA A 79 -12.98 -26.36 -9.42
CA ALA A 79 -13.99 -25.90 -8.47
C ALA A 79 -13.52 -24.73 -7.59
N VAL A 80 -12.26 -24.77 -7.13
CA VAL A 80 -11.68 -23.71 -6.29
C VAL A 80 -11.49 -22.42 -7.10
N TYR A 81 -10.96 -22.51 -8.32
CA TYR A 81 -10.73 -21.35 -9.17
C TYR A 81 -12.05 -20.71 -9.63
N ASP A 82 -13.07 -21.50 -9.99
CA ASP A 82 -14.40 -20.97 -10.32
C ASP A 82 -14.99 -20.17 -9.15
N ARG A 83 -14.89 -20.72 -7.94
CA ARG A 83 -15.39 -20.04 -6.73
C ARG A 83 -14.59 -18.78 -6.42
N ALA A 84 -13.27 -18.82 -6.60
CA ALA A 84 -12.39 -17.68 -6.37
C ALA A 84 -12.73 -16.52 -7.32
N VAL A 85 -12.88 -16.80 -8.62
CA VAL A 85 -13.24 -15.80 -9.64
C VAL A 85 -14.61 -15.21 -9.34
N THR A 86 -15.60 -16.05 -9.04
CA THR A 86 -16.95 -15.58 -8.68
C THR A 86 -16.92 -14.66 -7.45
N THR A 87 -16.14 -15.02 -6.42
CA THR A 87 -16.05 -14.24 -5.19
C THR A 87 -15.29 -12.93 -5.42
N ALA A 88 -14.19 -12.96 -6.19
CA ALA A 88 -13.46 -11.77 -6.59
C ALA A 88 -14.33 -10.83 -7.42
N GLY A 89 -15.17 -11.36 -8.31
CA GLY A 89 -16.15 -10.60 -9.08
C GLY A 89 -17.17 -9.92 -8.20
N ALA A 90 -17.75 -10.64 -7.25
CA ALA A 90 -18.68 -10.05 -6.28
C ALA A 90 -18.03 -8.93 -5.45
N LEU A 91 -16.77 -9.11 -5.04
CA LEU A 91 -16.02 -8.09 -4.30
C LEU A 91 -15.70 -6.87 -5.18
N ALA A 92 -15.28 -7.09 -6.41
CA ALA A 92 -14.98 -6.03 -7.36
C ALA A 92 -16.24 -5.23 -7.71
N ALA A 93 -17.38 -5.89 -7.91
CA ALA A 93 -18.68 -5.24 -8.07
C ALA A 93 -19.05 -4.40 -6.83
N ALA A 94 -18.89 -4.96 -5.63
CA ALA A 94 -19.16 -4.23 -4.39
C ALA A 94 -18.23 -3.02 -4.18
N GLY A 95 -17.01 -3.08 -4.69
CA GLY A 95 -16.04 -2.00 -4.68
C GLY A 95 -16.20 -0.98 -5.81
N GLY A 96 -17.18 -1.15 -6.71
CA GLY A 96 -17.35 -0.30 -7.88
C GLY A 96 -16.19 -0.38 -8.88
N MET A 97 -15.48 -1.51 -8.91
CA MET A 97 -14.31 -1.76 -9.75
C MET A 97 -14.65 -2.56 -11.02
N ILE A 98 -15.92 -2.91 -11.22
CA ILE A 98 -16.40 -3.55 -12.44
C ILE A 98 -17.22 -2.51 -13.20
N ASP A 99 -16.86 -2.27 -14.46
CA ASP A 99 -17.71 -1.53 -15.38
C ASP A 99 -18.78 -2.49 -15.94
N PRO A 100 -20.07 -2.23 -15.66
CA PRO A 100 -21.16 -3.11 -16.06
C PRO A 100 -21.34 -3.17 -17.58
N ASP A 101 -20.97 -2.13 -18.32
CA ASP A 101 -21.11 -2.09 -19.77
C ASP A 101 -20.07 -3.02 -20.43
N THR A 102 -18.80 -2.97 -19.99
CA THR A 102 -17.75 -3.89 -20.42
C THR A 102 -18.03 -5.33 -19.99
N LEU A 103 -18.55 -5.55 -18.77
CA LEU A 103 -18.90 -6.89 -18.31
C LEU A 103 -20.06 -7.49 -19.12
N ALA A 104 -21.07 -6.69 -19.46
CA ALA A 104 -22.20 -7.13 -20.27
C ALA A 104 -21.76 -7.51 -21.70
N ASP A 105 -20.82 -6.75 -22.28
CA ASP A 105 -20.22 -7.07 -23.57
C ASP A 105 -19.37 -8.37 -23.52
N GLU A 106 -18.64 -8.61 -22.43
CA GLU A 106 -17.83 -9.82 -22.22
C GLU A 106 -18.69 -11.08 -21.96
N LEU A 107 -19.91 -10.93 -21.41
CA LEU A 107 -20.84 -12.05 -21.13
C LEU A 107 -21.86 -12.31 -22.26
N GLY A 108 -22.02 -11.37 -23.19
CA GLY A 108 -22.93 -11.46 -24.34
C GLY A 108 -22.31 -12.03 -25.63
N GLN A 109 -21.05 -12.43 -25.58
CA GLN A 109 -20.28 -13.11 -26.64
C GLN A 109 -20.20 -14.62 -26.36
#